data_AF-A0A6A3I6S2-F1
#
_entry.id   AF-A0A6A3I6S2-F1
#
_cell.length_a   1.000
_cell.length_b   1.000
_cell.length_c   1.000
_cell.angle_alpha   90.00
_cell.angle_beta   90.00
_cell.angle_gamma   90.00
#
_symmetry.space_group_name_H-M   'P 1'
#
loop_
_entity.id
_entity.type
_entity.pdbx_description
1 polymer ?
#
loop_
_entity_poly.entity_id
_entity_poly.type
_entity_poly.pdbx_seq_one_letter_code
_entity_poly.pdbx_strand_id
1 'polypeptide(L)'
;MDLLDAIRQDVLKQKHEEAVNFFSKVYDFRQFIIATSPAADVSVTVKMCCLSSERLRANNGTRVTVIDASQHGVFDPTQEALHDLTAGKRKAYIAQITVWDSKVKKGVANRPNLIFHPGALYEFRQIDGVGFFADIPIGRVQFEAENVKIVELLPPSNKRKAAHGSFKKNAKAKGKTKAKEPTSSQDTEPDDEPEDDGGDGGEDDVSMDSETKMEEAVVAARTRSNNPLVV
;
A
#
# COMPACT_ATOMS: atom_id res chain seq x y z
N MET A 1 4.01 44.62 4.16
CA MET A 1 3.83 44.02 2.82
C MET A 1 2.37 44.11 2.44
N ASP A 2 2.05 44.00 1.16
CA ASP A 2 0.70 43.64 0.74
C ASP A 2 0.39 42.18 1.11
N LEU A 3 -0.89 41.85 1.31
CA LEU A 3 -1.33 40.51 1.65
C LEU A 3 -1.14 39.52 0.49
N LEU A 4 -1.36 39.94 -0.76
CA LEU A 4 -1.19 39.06 -1.92
C LEU A 4 0.30 38.76 -2.15
N ASP A 5 1.17 39.74 -1.91
CA ASP A 5 2.63 39.54 -2.02
C ASP A 5 3.19 38.62 -0.93
N ALA A 6 2.68 38.70 0.30
CA ALA A 6 3.02 37.72 1.35
C ALA A 6 2.59 36.29 0.94
N ILE A 7 1.34 36.11 0.52
CA ILE A 7 0.82 34.81 0.04
C ILE A 7 1.63 34.27 -1.16
N ARG A 8 2.06 35.14 -2.07
CA ARG A 8 2.93 34.75 -3.20
C ARG A 8 4.31 34.28 -2.73
N GLN A 9 4.90 34.92 -1.72
CA GLN A 9 6.18 34.50 -1.13
C GLN A 9 6.05 33.13 -0.44
N ASP A 10 4.98 32.91 0.33
CA ASP A 10 4.73 31.63 0.99
C ASP A 10 4.53 30.47 -0.02
N VAL A 11 3.80 30.72 -1.12
CA VAL A 11 3.65 29.73 -2.20
C VAL A 11 4.96 29.43 -2.94
N LEU A 12 5.89 30.40 -3.02
CA LEU A 12 7.23 30.17 -3.55
C LEU A 12 8.11 29.39 -2.57
N LYS A 13 8.03 29.70 -1.27
CA LYS A 13 8.69 28.97 -0.18
C LYS A 13 8.25 27.50 -0.14
N GLN A 14 6.94 27.23 -0.17
CA GLN A 14 6.40 25.87 -0.18
C GLN A 14 6.93 25.05 -1.37
N LYS A 15 6.94 25.63 -2.59
CA LYS A 15 7.48 24.97 -3.78
C LYS A 15 8.99 24.71 -3.71
N HIS A 16 9.74 25.57 -3.02
CA HIS A 16 11.16 25.34 -2.75
C HIS A 16 11.36 24.19 -1.75
N GLU A 17 10.58 24.18 -0.67
CA GLU A 17 10.59 23.12 0.34
C GLU A 17 10.21 21.76 -0.24
N GLU A 18 9.16 21.67 -1.07
CA GLU A 18 8.78 20.43 -1.77
C GLU A 18 9.88 19.87 -2.69
N ALA A 19 10.72 20.75 -3.25
CA ALA A 19 11.81 20.40 -4.17
C ALA A 19 13.12 20.03 -3.44
N VAL A 20 13.35 20.59 -2.25
CA VAL A 20 14.52 20.27 -1.40
C VAL A 20 14.23 19.03 -0.53
N ASN A 21 13.03 18.94 0.05
CA ASN A 21 12.59 17.85 0.92
C ASN A 21 12.09 16.65 0.10
N PHE A 22 12.92 16.14 -0.81
CA PHE A 22 12.60 14.99 -1.66
C PHE A 22 13.22 13.69 -1.10
N PHE A 23 12.39 12.68 -0.82
CA PHE A 23 12.84 11.41 -0.23
C PHE A 23 12.48 10.19 -1.07
N SER A 24 13.46 9.31 -1.29
CA SER A 24 13.27 8.02 -1.98
C SER A 24 13.60 6.79 -1.12
N LYS A 25 14.07 6.99 0.11
CA LYS A 25 14.30 5.95 1.13
C LYS A 25 13.61 6.29 2.45
N VAL A 26 13.08 5.27 3.11
CA VAL A 26 12.46 5.37 4.45
C VAL A 26 13.48 5.84 5.48
N TYR A 27 14.75 5.42 5.36
CA TYR A 27 15.82 5.88 6.24
C TYR A 27 16.04 7.40 6.12
N ASP A 28 16.18 7.93 4.91
CA ASP A 28 16.46 9.35 4.69
C ASP A 28 15.28 10.22 5.18
N PHE A 29 14.04 9.80 4.92
CA PHE A 29 12.82 10.45 5.42
C PHE A 29 12.72 10.39 6.95
N ARG A 30 13.05 9.24 7.57
CA ARG A 30 13.13 9.08 9.03
C ARG A 30 14.16 10.03 9.63
N GLN A 31 15.35 10.14 9.04
CA GLN A 31 16.41 11.03 9.55
C GLN A 31 16.02 12.50 9.43
N PHE A 32 15.35 12.91 8.35
CA PHE A 32 14.81 14.27 8.23
C PHE A 32 13.89 14.60 9.41
N ILE A 33 12.86 13.78 9.68
CA ILE A 33 11.89 14.06 10.75
C ILE A 33 12.59 14.13 12.13
N ILE A 34 13.57 13.27 12.39
CA ILE A 34 14.36 13.28 13.64
C ILE A 34 15.20 14.56 13.75
N ALA A 35 15.90 14.94 12.68
CA ALA A 35 16.87 16.03 12.69
C ALA A 35 16.24 17.43 12.64
N THR A 36 15.08 17.58 11.97
CA THR A 36 14.43 18.89 11.78
C THR A 36 13.24 19.12 12.69
N SER A 37 12.63 18.06 13.26
CA SER A 37 11.37 18.14 14.03
C SER A 37 10.31 19.02 13.32
N PRO A 38 9.95 18.67 12.08
CA PRO A 38 9.31 19.58 11.13
C PRO A 38 7.94 20.10 11.62
N ALA A 39 7.70 21.39 11.39
CA ALA A 39 6.42 22.02 11.68
C ALA A 39 5.31 21.56 10.71
N ALA A 40 4.05 21.73 11.12
CA ALA A 40 2.90 21.13 10.43
C ALA A 40 2.59 21.72 9.03
N ASP A 41 3.22 22.84 8.70
CA ASP A 41 3.22 23.59 7.44
C ASP A 41 4.38 23.22 6.50
N VAL A 42 5.36 22.43 6.96
CA VAL A 42 6.46 21.95 6.11
C VAL A 42 5.97 20.83 5.19
N SER A 43 5.85 21.13 3.90
CA SER A 43 5.54 20.14 2.86
C SER A 43 6.80 19.38 2.41
N VAL A 44 6.64 18.10 2.08
CA VAL A 44 7.70 17.23 1.52
C VAL A 44 7.21 16.48 0.27
N THR A 45 8.15 15.93 -0.50
CA THR A 45 7.88 15.02 -1.62
C THR A 45 8.46 13.64 -1.31
N VAL A 46 7.67 12.57 -1.53
CA VAL A 46 8.11 11.19 -1.31
C VAL A 46 7.89 10.34 -2.56
N LYS A 47 8.94 9.69 -3.05
CA LYS A 47 8.89 8.72 -4.15
C LYS A 47 9.26 7.34 -3.62
N MET A 48 8.27 6.46 -3.43
CA MET A 48 8.47 5.16 -2.76
C MET A 48 7.60 4.06 -3.37
N CYS A 49 7.99 2.81 -3.13
CA CYS A 49 7.26 1.64 -3.60
C CYS A 49 6.13 1.28 -2.61
N CYS A 50 4.93 0.98 -3.11
CA CYS A 50 3.80 0.55 -2.30
C CYS A 50 4.03 -0.88 -1.79
N LEU A 51 4.05 -1.07 -0.47
CA LEU A 51 4.05 -2.39 0.16
C LEU A 51 2.62 -2.90 0.33
N SER A 52 1.72 -2.04 0.82
CA SER A 52 0.30 -2.35 0.98
C SER A 52 -0.52 -1.07 1.12
N SER A 53 -1.82 -1.17 0.86
CA SER A 53 -2.77 -0.08 1.12
C SER A 53 -4.04 -0.60 1.78
N GLU A 54 -4.53 0.12 2.79
CA GLU A 54 -5.74 -0.21 3.53
C GLU A 54 -6.69 0.99 3.57
N ARG A 55 -8.00 0.73 3.45
CA ARG A 55 -9.02 1.78 3.56
C ARG A 55 -9.27 2.11 5.03
N LEU A 56 -9.28 3.39 5.39
CA LEU A 56 -9.60 3.81 6.75
C LEU A 56 -11.09 3.55 7.05
N ARG A 57 -11.41 3.16 8.29
CA ARG A 57 -12.78 2.73 8.70
C ARG A 57 -13.89 3.73 8.40
N ALA A 58 -13.59 5.03 8.36
CA ALA A 58 -14.54 6.08 8.02
C ALA A 58 -14.71 6.30 6.50
N ASN A 59 -14.08 5.46 5.66
CA ASN A 59 -14.14 5.47 4.19
C ASN A 59 -13.81 6.82 3.52
N ASN A 60 -13.07 7.68 4.21
CA ASN A 60 -12.67 9.03 3.82
C ASN A 60 -11.15 9.18 3.51
N GLY A 61 -10.42 8.07 3.51
CA GLY A 61 -9.03 8.02 3.08
C GLY A 61 -8.46 6.60 3.06
N THR A 62 -7.28 6.48 2.46
CA THR A 62 -6.51 5.23 2.33
C THR A 62 -5.14 5.42 2.97
N ARG A 63 -4.72 4.52 3.86
CA ARG A 63 -3.37 4.48 4.41
C ARG A 63 -2.51 3.58 3.52
N VAL A 64 -1.46 4.14 2.95
CA VAL A 64 -0.50 3.43 2.10
C VAL A 64 0.78 3.20 2.90
N THR A 65 1.14 1.94 3.13
CA THR A 65 2.44 1.57 3.70
C THR A 65 3.44 1.45 2.55
N VAL A 66 4.57 2.13 2.66
CA VAL A 66 5.57 2.26 1.58
C VAL A 66 6.98 1.90 2.05
N ILE A 67 7.81 1.48 1.10
CA ILE A 67 9.21 1.07 1.26
C ILE A 67 10.11 1.79 0.24
N ASP A 68 11.43 1.76 0.45
CA ASP A 68 12.45 2.35 -0.43
C ASP A 68 12.17 2.13 -1.93
N ALA A 69 12.31 3.19 -2.75
CA ALA A 69 12.02 3.15 -4.18
C ALA A 69 12.81 2.09 -4.95
N SER A 70 14.03 1.76 -4.50
CA SER A 70 14.90 0.73 -5.07
C SER A 70 14.32 -0.68 -4.97
N GLN A 71 13.43 -0.93 -4.03
CA GLN A 71 12.82 -2.25 -3.80
C GLN A 71 11.79 -2.62 -4.86
N HIS A 72 11.33 -1.65 -5.66
CA HIS A 72 10.36 -1.85 -6.74
C HIS A 72 10.70 -3.04 -7.66
N GLY A 73 11.95 -3.17 -8.13
CA GLY A 73 12.36 -4.26 -9.02
C GLY A 73 12.61 -5.61 -8.34
N VAL A 74 12.60 -5.65 -7.00
CA VAL A 74 12.83 -6.83 -6.16
C VAL A 74 11.71 -7.01 -5.14
N PHE A 75 10.50 -6.58 -5.50
CA PHE A 75 9.39 -6.40 -4.57
C PHE A 75 9.06 -7.66 -3.75
N ASP A 76 8.79 -8.78 -4.41
CA ASP A 76 8.33 -10.02 -3.73
C ASP A 76 9.32 -10.53 -2.67
N PRO A 77 10.64 -10.71 -2.96
CA PRO A 77 11.64 -11.05 -1.94
C PRO A 77 11.74 -10.03 -0.79
N THR A 78 11.58 -8.74 -1.07
CA THR A 78 11.60 -7.70 -0.03
C THR A 78 10.33 -7.74 0.82
N GLN A 79 9.16 -8.02 0.23
CA GLN A 79 7.92 -8.24 0.97
C GLN A 79 8.06 -9.46 1.88
N GLU A 80 8.54 -10.60 1.36
CA GLU A 80 8.81 -11.84 2.10
C GLU A 80 9.74 -11.60 3.30
N ALA A 81 10.92 -11.01 3.07
CA ALA A 81 11.86 -10.69 4.14
C ALA A 81 11.29 -9.69 5.19
N LEU A 82 10.40 -8.78 4.78
CA LEU A 82 9.67 -7.91 5.71
C LEU A 82 8.63 -8.68 6.53
N HIS A 83 7.99 -9.73 5.99
CA HIS A 83 7.06 -10.58 6.73
C HIS A 83 7.78 -11.37 7.84
N ASP A 84 8.97 -11.91 7.57
CA ASP A 84 9.82 -12.61 8.55
C ASP A 84 10.27 -11.71 9.71
N LEU A 85 10.39 -10.40 9.48
CA LEU A 85 10.68 -9.45 10.55
C LEU A 85 9.49 -9.29 11.51
N THR A 86 9.79 -9.42 12.80
CA THR A 86 8.87 -9.04 13.88
C THR A 86 8.37 -7.61 13.69
N ALA A 87 7.11 -7.35 14.07
CA ALA A 87 6.44 -6.07 13.81
C ALA A 87 7.25 -4.85 14.27
N GLY A 88 7.96 -4.95 15.41
CA GLY A 88 8.85 -3.90 15.91
C GLY A 88 10.07 -3.63 15.01
N LYS A 89 10.73 -4.67 14.50
CA LYS A 89 11.87 -4.52 13.57
C LYS A 89 11.43 -3.99 12.21
N ARG A 90 10.24 -4.41 11.72
CA ARG A 90 9.68 -3.97 10.43
C ARG A 90 9.53 -2.44 10.33
N LYS A 91 9.22 -1.76 11.45
CA LYS A 91 9.07 -0.30 11.53
C LYS A 91 10.26 0.50 10.96
N ALA A 92 11.48 -0.05 11.05
CA ALA A 92 12.67 0.65 10.55
C ALA A 92 12.66 0.83 9.02
N TYR A 93 11.95 -0.04 8.30
CA TYR A 93 12.00 -0.17 6.84
C TYR A 93 10.73 0.28 6.11
N ILE A 94 9.69 0.70 6.86
CA ILE A 94 8.41 1.18 6.31
C ILE A 94 8.13 2.64 6.72
N ALA A 95 7.42 3.37 5.86
CA ALA A 95 6.74 4.61 6.19
C ALA A 95 5.24 4.49 5.84
N GLN A 96 4.40 5.40 6.34
CA GLN A 96 2.95 5.40 6.09
C GLN A 96 2.44 6.76 5.62
N ILE A 97 1.94 6.81 4.38
CA ILE A 97 1.31 8.00 3.80
C ILE A 97 -0.20 7.84 3.88
N THR A 98 -0.88 8.80 4.50
CA THR A 98 -2.36 8.82 4.58
C THR A 98 -2.92 9.72 3.48
N VAL A 99 -3.62 9.10 2.54
CA VAL A 99 -4.25 9.75 1.39
C VAL A 99 -5.71 10.02 1.71
N TRP A 100 -6.07 11.27 2.01
CA TRP A 100 -7.45 11.65 2.32
C TRP A 100 -8.23 11.93 1.03
N ASP A 101 -9.45 11.42 0.89
CA ASP A 101 -10.24 11.65 -0.33
C ASP A 101 -10.75 13.09 -0.40
N SER A 102 -10.98 13.59 -1.61
CA SER A 102 -11.70 14.86 -1.79
C SER A 102 -13.15 14.70 -1.34
N LYS A 103 -13.69 15.71 -0.63
CA LYS A 103 -15.11 15.72 -0.25
C LYS A 103 -15.99 15.69 -1.51
N VAL A 104 -16.78 14.63 -1.66
CA VAL A 104 -17.71 14.47 -2.79
C VAL A 104 -18.70 15.64 -2.84
N LYS A 105 -18.69 16.40 -3.94
CA LYS A 105 -19.69 17.44 -4.19
C LYS A 105 -21.04 16.77 -4.47
N LYS A 106 -22.11 17.16 -3.75
CA LYS A 106 -23.47 16.64 -4.00
C LYS A 106 -23.82 16.73 -5.49
N GLY A 107 -24.35 15.64 -6.04
CA GLY A 107 -24.75 15.55 -7.46
C GLY A 107 -23.64 15.16 -8.43
N VAL A 108 -22.37 15.09 -8.01
CA VAL A 108 -21.30 14.51 -8.83
C VAL A 108 -21.23 13.01 -8.55
N ALA A 109 -21.19 12.18 -9.60
CA ALA A 109 -20.98 10.75 -9.46
C ALA A 109 -19.69 10.45 -8.69
N ASN A 110 -19.70 9.42 -7.84
CA ASN A 110 -18.57 9.10 -6.98
C ASN A 110 -17.32 8.85 -7.85
N ARG A 111 -16.29 9.69 -7.71
CA ARG A 111 -15.04 9.48 -8.45
C ARG A 111 -14.36 8.23 -7.93
N PRO A 112 -13.68 7.44 -8.79
CA PRO A 112 -12.96 6.26 -8.32
C PRO A 112 -11.91 6.67 -7.28
N ASN A 113 -11.95 6.01 -6.12
CA ASN A 113 -10.89 6.11 -5.13
C ASN A 113 -9.57 5.64 -5.77
N LEU A 114 -8.45 6.25 -5.40
CA LEU A 114 -7.16 5.76 -5.88
C LEU A 114 -6.85 4.39 -5.28
N ILE A 115 -6.78 3.40 -6.15
CA ILE A 115 -6.32 2.04 -5.84
C ILE A 115 -4.80 2.05 -5.96
N PHE A 116 -4.12 1.64 -4.88
CA PHE A 116 -2.67 1.51 -4.86
C PHE A 116 -2.29 0.05 -5.06
N HIS A 117 -1.41 -0.22 -6.01
CA HIS A 117 -0.98 -1.57 -6.36
C HIS A 117 0.29 -1.93 -5.58
N PRO A 118 0.32 -3.02 -4.80
CA PRO A 118 1.56 -3.53 -4.20
C PRO A 118 2.64 -3.73 -5.28
N GLY A 119 3.86 -3.30 -5.00
CA GLY A 119 4.98 -3.33 -5.94
C GLY A 119 5.04 -2.17 -6.94
N ALA A 120 3.98 -1.35 -7.10
CA ALA A 120 4.05 -0.14 -7.92
C ALA A 120 4.88 0.96 -7.24
N LEU A 121 5.45 1.86 -8.05
CA LEU A 121 6.24 3.00 -7.60
C LEU A 121 5.42 4.29 -7.71
N TYR A 122 5.17 4.96 -6.59
CA TYR A 122 4.40 6.20 -6.54
C TYR A 122 5.26 7.40 -6.16
N GLU A 123 4.92 8.57 -6.71
CA GLU A 123 5.36 9.87 -6.24
C GLU A 123 4.19 10.61 -5.59
N PHE A 124 4.39 11.01 -4.34
CA PHE A 124 3.47 11.78 -3.52
C PHE A 124 4.07 13.16 -3.29
N ARG A 125 3.41 14.21 -3.79
CA ARG A 125 3.80 15.62 -3.65
C ARG A 125 2.87 16.31 -2.66
N GLN A 126 3.35 17.38 -2.02
CA GLN A 126 2.63 18.10 -0.97
C GLN A 126 2.20 17.16 0.18
N ILE A 127 3.13 16.37 0.69
CA ILE A 127 2.91 15.63 1.93
C ILE A 127 3.16 16.57 3.10
N ASP A 128 2.11 16.87 3.85
CA ASP A 128 2.13 17.75 5.02
C ASP A 128 2.09 16.94 6.31
N GLY A 129 2.24 17.62 7.46
CA GLY A 129 2.01 17.01 8.78
C GLY A 129 2.88 15.78 9.04
N VAL A 130 4.12 15.81 8.55
CA VAL A 130 5.09 14.73 8.67
C VAL A 130 5.57 14.57 10.11
N GLY A 131 5.80 13.32 10.54
CA GLY A 131 6.09 13.02 11.93
C GLY A 131 6.27 11.53 12.20
N PHE A 132 6.10 11.12 13.45
CA PHE A 132 6.08 9.70 13.84
C PHE A 132 4.75 9.30 14.46
N PHE A 133 4.25 8.12 14.08
CA PHE A 133 3.22 7.41 14.82
C PHE A 133 3.72 6.00 15.14
N ALA A 134 3.76 5.64 16.42
CA ALA A 134 4.30 4.37 16.91
C ALA A 134 5.64 3.99 16.22
N ASP A 135 6.61 4.90 16.25
CA ASP A 135 7.96 4.81 15.65
C ASP A 135 8.04 4.71 14.11
N ILE A 136 6.92 4.71 13.39
CA ILE A 136 6.84 4.69 11.92
C ILE A 136 6.79 6.13 11.40
N PRO A 137 7.59 6.53 10.38
CA PRO A 137 7.47 7.83 9.72
C PRO A 137 6.09 7.95 9.05
N ILE A 138 5.37 9.01 9.36
CA ILE A 138 4.05 9.31 8.78
C ILE A 138 4.06 10.60 7.98
N GLY A 139 3.09 10.72 7.07
CA GLY A 139 2.70 11.97 6.42
C GLY A 139 1.26 11.88 5.89
N ARG A 140 0.68 13.02 5.52
CA ARG A 140 -0.67 13.10 4.93
C ARG A 140 -0.66 13.86 3.60
N VAL A 141 -1.48 13.44 2.65
CA VAL A 141 -1.71 14.14 1.38
C VAL A 141 -3.21 14.14 1.05
N GLN A 142 -3.68 15.22 0.43
CA GLN A 142 -5.07 15.37 0.00
C GLN A 142 -5.22 14.93 -1.47
N PHE A 143 -6.05 13.92 -1.72
CA PHE A 143 -6.50 13.52 -3.05
C PHE A 143 -7.48 14.58 -3.59
N GLU A 144 -7.33 14.95 -4.85
CA GLU A 144 -8.01 16.10 -5.47
C GLU A 144 -8.49 15.77 -6.88
N ALA A 145 -9.46 16.52 -7.40
CA ALA A 145 -10.13 16.20 -8.67
C ALA A 145 -9.16 16.07 -9.87
N GLU A 146 -8.10 16.86 -9.92
CA GLU A 146 -7.10 16.83 -11.01
C GLU A 146 -5.87 15.94 -10.73
N ASN A 147 -5.74 15.38 -9.52
CA ASN A 147 -4.71 14.39 -9.14
C ASN A 147 -3.25 14.70 -9.50
N VAL A 148 -2.87 15.97 -9.49
CA VAL A 148 -1.48 16.41 -9.71
C VAL A 148 -0.55 15.98 -8.56
N LYS A 149 -1.09 15.62 -7.38
CA LYS A 149 -0.31 15.34 -6.15
C LYS A 149 0.14 13.89 -5.98
N ILE A 150 -0.48 12.93 -6.68
CA ILE A 150 -0.15 11.51 -6.55
C ILE A 150 -0.04 10.89 -7.94
N VAL A 151 1.14 10.37 -8.27
CA VAL A 151 1.46 9.86 -9.61
C VAL A 151 1.99 8.43 -9.51
N GLU A 152 1.37 7.48 -10.20
CA GLU A 152 1.98 6.16 -10.44
C GLU A 152 3.08 6.33 -11.50
N LEU A 153 4.33 6.12 -11.11
CA LEU A 153 5.49 6.29 -11.99
C LEU A 153 5.88 4.99 -12.71
N LEU A 154 5.69 3.84 -12.04
CA LEU A 154 5.87 2.52 -12.61
C LEU A 154 4.79 1.57 -12.03
N PRO A 155 4.09 0.78 -12.87
CA PRO A 155 3.22 -0.29 -12.39
C PRO A 155 4.04 -1.41 -11.74
N PRO A 156 3.42 -2.38 -11.01
CA PRO A 156 4.16 -3.44 -10.32
C PRO A 156 5.10 -4.21 -11.24
N SER A 157 6.29 -4.57 -10.76
CA SER A 157 7.33 -5.22 -11.56
C SER A 157 6.98 -6.69 -11.85
N ASN A 158 6.04 -6.92 -12.77
CA ASN A 158 5.57 -8.24 -13.17
C ASN A 158 6.73 -9.08 -13.76
N LYS A 159 7.40 -9.85 -12.89
CA LYS A 159 8.32 -10.91 -13.27
C LYS A 159 7.52 -11.97 -14.02
N ARG A 160 7.45 -11.86 -15.35
CA ARG A 160 7.00 -12.93 -16.23
C ARG A 160 7.74 -14.19 -15.80
N LYS A 161 7.01 -15.22 -15.34
CA LYS A 161 7.57 -16.52 -14.95
C LYS A 161 8.51 -16.97 -16.05
N ALA A 162 9.81 -16.99 -15.78
CA ALA A 162 10.82 -17.28 -16.80
C ALA A 162 10.54 -18.68 -17.35
N ALA A 163 10.16 -18.77 -18.62
CA ALA A 163 9.89 -20.06 -19.25
C ALA A 163 11.17 -20.88 -19.18
N HIS A 164 11.13 -22.02 -18.47
CA HIS A 164 12.30 -22.83 -18.17
C HIS A 164 13.07 -23.14 -19.47
N GLY A 165 14.32 -22.71 -19.52
CA GLY A 165 15.08 -22.62 -20.77
C GLY A 165 15.31 -23.99 -21.41
N SER A 166 14.52 -24.32 -22.43
CA SER A 166 14.77 -25.47 -23.29
C SER A 166 15.91 -25.16 -24.28
N PHE A 167 17.14 -25.18 -23.78
CA PHE A 167 18.38 -25.07 -24.57
C PHE A 167 18.54 -26.27 -25.52
N LYS A 168 17.75 -26.33 -26.60
CA LYS A 168 17.92 -27.28 -27.70
C LYS A 168 19.16 -26.93 -28.52
N LYS A 169 20.31 -27.41 -28.04
CA LYS A 169 21.61 -27.32 -28.70
C LYS A 169 21.58 -28.06 -30.04
N ASN A 170 21.63 -27.33 -31.15
CA ASN A 170 21.69 -27.92 -32.48
C ASN A 170 22.97 -28.76 -32.67
N ALA A 171 22.80 -30.00 -33.15
CA ALA A 171 23.86 -30.84 -33.68
C ALA A 171 23.35 -31.53 -34.94
N LYS A 172 24.16 -31.57 -36.01
CA LYS A 172 23.76 -32.02 -37.35
C LYS A 172 24.77 -33.02 -37.90
N ALA A 173 24.37 -34.28 -38.07
CA ALA A 173 25.17 -35.34 -38.66
C ALA A 173 24.32 -36.21 -39.63
N LYS A 174 24.97 -36.92 -40.55
CA LYS A 174 24.33 -37.69 -41.64
C LYS A 174 24.14 -39.17 -41.27
N GLY A 175 23.10 -39.80 -41.82
CA GLY A 175 22.96 -41.26 -41.91
C GLY A 175 21.91 -41.66 -42.95
N LYS A 176 22.15 -42.72 -43.74
CA LYS A 176 21.18 -43.36 -44.64
C LYS A 176 20.97 -44.81 -44.17
N THR A 177 19.74 -45.35 -44.21
CA THR A 177 19.32 -46.50 -45.06
C THR A 177 17.95 -47.14 -44.68
N LYS A 178 16.96 -47.00 -45.57
CA LYS A 178 16.15 -48.05 -46.23
C LYS A 178 15.47 -49.20 -45.42
N ALA A 179 14.12 -49.23 -45.48
CA ALA A 179 13.17 -50.36 -45.31
C ALA A 179 13.03 -50.98 -43.88
N LYS A 180 11.93 -51.67 -43.50
CA LYS A 180 10.78 -52.24 -44.24
C LYS A 180 9.48 -52.25 -43.38
N GLU A 181 8.32 -52.52 -44.00
CA GLU A 181 6.94 -52.58 -43.45
C GLU A 181 6.57 -53.99 -42.86
N PRO A 182 5.28 -54.33 -42.55
CA PRO A 182 4.40 -53.81 -41.47
C PRO A 182 3.58 -54.90 -40.70
N THR A 183 2.89 -54.54 -39.61
CA THR A 183 1.67 -55.18 -39.02
C THR A 183 1.15 -54.31 -37.85
N SER A 184 -0.10 -54.34 -37.39
CA SER A 184 -1.39 -54.79 -37.96
C SER A 184 -2.56 -54.05 -37.27
N SER A 185 -3.69 -53.96 -37.97
CA SER A 185 -5.01 -53.38 -37.64
C SER A 185 -5.62 -53.60 -36.23
N GLN A 186 -6.35 -52.56 -35.75
CA GLN A 186 -7.74 -52.62 -35.17
C GLN A 186 -7.96 -53.35 -33.82
N ASP A 187 -9.01 -53.15 -32.99
CA ASP A 187 -10.25 -52.31 -32.91
C ASP A 187 -10.71 -52.36 -31.41
N THR A 188 -11.67 -51.62 -30.81
CA THR A 188 -12.47 -50.40 -31.06
C THR A 188 -13.15 -49.97 -29.72
N GLU A 189 -13.71 -48.75 -29.59
CA GLU A 189 -14.43 -48.25 -28.38
C GLU A 189 -15.83 -48.89 -28.19
N PRO A 190 -16.42 -48.82 -26.96
CA PRO A 190 -17.49 -47.82 -26.75
C PRO A 190 -17.55 -47.19 -25.34
N ASP A 191 -18.42 -46.18 -25.20
CA ASP A 191 -18.79 -45.51 -23.94
C ASP A 191 -19.59 -46.38 -22.95
N ASP A 192 -19.57 -45.99 -21.67
CA ASP A 192 -20.67 -46.17 -20.71
C ASP A 192 -20.50 -45.17 -19.55
N GLU A 193 -21.42 -44.21 -19.40
CA GLU A 193 -21.59 -43.39 -18.19
C GLU A 193 -22.73 -43.96 -17.32
N PRO A 194 -22.70 -43.69 -16.01
CA PRO A 194 -23.95 -43.23 -15.39
C PRO A 194 -23.77 -41.97 -14.51
N GLU A 195 -24.77 -41.10 -14.54
CA GLU A 195 -25.01 -40.10 -13.50
C GLU A 195 -25.42 -40.81 -12.18
N ASP A 196 -25.08 -40.20 -11.03
CA ASP A 196 -25.68 -40.49 -9.73
C ASP A 196 -25.97 -39.17 -9.02
N ASP A 197 -27.11 -39.09 -8.33
CA ASP A 197 -27.77 -37.82 -7.95
C ASP A 197 -28.33 -37.85 -6.52
N GLY A 198 -28.34 -36.68 -5.87
CA GLY A 198 -28.89 -36.47 -4.54
C GLY A 198 -27.88 -36.48 -3.39
N GLY A 199 -28.12 -35.62 -2.39
CA GLY A 199 -27.24 -35.45 -1.23
C GLY A 199 -27.57 -34.21 -0.39
N ASP A 200 -28.86 -33.99 -0.10
CA ASP A 200 -29.35 -32.85 0.70
C ASP A 200 -29.01 -33.01 2.20
N GLY A 201 -28.94 -31.87 2.90
CA GLY A 201 -28.62 -31.74 4.32
C GLY A 201 -27.54 -30.68 4.57
N GLY A 202 -27.74 -29.68 5.42
CA GLY A 202 -28.86 -29.43 6.34
C GLY A 202 -28.31 -28.89 7.67
N GLU A 203 -29.02 -27.91 8.26
CA GLU A 203 -28.78 -27.27 9.59
C GLU A 203 -27.35 -26.73 9.88
N ASP A 204 -27.10 -25.76 10.77
CA ASP A 204 -27.95 -25.05 11.74
C ASP A 204 -27.88 -23.51 11.58
N ASP A 205 -29.01 -22.83 11.79
CA ASP A 205 -29.05 -21.39 12.12
C ASP A 205 -29.00 -21.25 13.65
N VAL A 206 -27.95 -20.62 14.21
CA VAL A 206 -27.85 -20.37 15.66
C VAL A 206 -27.64 -18.88 15.93
N SER A 207 -28.74 -18.15 16.09
CA SER A 207 -28.72 -16.78 16.60
C SER A 207 -28.39 -16.76 18.09
N MET A 208 -27.54 -15.82 18.51
CA MET A 208 -27.22 -15.61 19.92
C MET A 208 -27.16 -14.11 20.24
N ASP A 209 -28.36 -13.51 20.35
CA ASP A 209 -28.50 -12.21 21.00
C ASP A 209 -28.12 -12.32 22.49
N SER A 210 -27.48 -11.27 23.02
CA SER A 210 -27.14 -11.15 24.43
C SER A 210 -26.97 -9.68 24.82
N GLU A 211 -28.10 -8.99 24.99
CA GLU A 211 -28.11 -7.67 25.64
C GLU A 211 -27.46 -7.75 27.03
N THR A 212 -26.41 -6.97 27.26
CA THR A 212 -25.86 -6.72 28.61
C THR A 212 -25.75 -5.21 28.83
N LYS A 213 -26.82 -4.64 29.36
CA LYS A 213 -27.01 -3.20 29.59
C LYS A 213 -26.89 -2.85 31.09
N MET A 214 -25.66 -2.81 31.59
CA MET A 214 -25.29 -2.36 32.95
C MET A 214 -23.85 -1.82 32.89
N GLU A 215 -23.45 -0.73 33.56
CA GLU A 215 -24.20 0.38 34.16
C GLU A 215 -23.27 1.61 34.24
N GLU A 216 -23.78 2.80 34.58
CA GLU A 216 -23.00 4.05 34.61
C GLU A 216 -22.15 4.16 35.90
N ALA A 217 -20.82 4.32 35.77
CA ALA A 217 -19.90 4.47 36.90
C ALA A 217 -19.04 5.75 36.79
N VAL A 218 -19.64 6.91 37.06
CA VAL A 218 -18.92 8.20 37.11
C VAL A 218 -18.07 8.31 38.38
N VAL A 219 -16.74 8.15 38.26
CA VAL A 219 -15.78 8.42 39.34
C VAL A 219 -14.86 9.58 38.96
N ALA A 220 -15.43 10.79 38.95
CA ALA A 220 -14.67 12.03 38.75
C ALA A 220 -13.93 12.42 40.04
N ALA A 221 -12.71 11.91 40.23
CA ALA A 221 -11.84 12.24 41.36
C ALA A 221 -11.44 13.73 41.34
N ARG A 222 -12.15 14.55 42.13
CA ARG A 222 -12.09 16.01 42.08
C ARG A 222 -11.38 16.57 43.31
N THR A 223 -10.09 16.85 43.21
CA THR A 223 -9.32 17.55 44.26
C THR A 223 -9.13 19.03 43.92
N ARG A 224 -9.61 19.90 44.80
CA ARG A 224 -9.33 21.34 44.78
C ARG A 224 -8.16 21.66 45.74
N SER A 225 -7.32 22.58 45.29
CA SER A 225 -6.68 23.72 45.98
C SER A 225 -6.96 23.90 47.50
N ASN A 226 -5.99 24.30 48.34
CA ASN A 226 -5.23 25.58 48.40
C ASN A 226 -3.86 25.34 49.10
N ASN A 227 -2.87 26.25 49.27
CA ASN A 227 -2.64 27.67 48.92
C ASN A 227 -1.09 27.95 48.77
N PRO A 228 -0.61 29.17 48.43
CA PRO A 228 0.80 29.46 48.13
C PRO A 228 1.56 30.24 49.23
N LEU A 229 2.88 30.44 49.04
CA LEU A 229 3.65 31.60 49.53
C LEU A 229 5.03 31.70 48.85
N VAL A 230 5.29 32.78 48.09
CA VAL A 230 6.62 33.21 47.61
C VAL A 230 6.59 34.74 47.45
N VAL A 231 7.68 35.41 47.87
CA VAL A 231 7.84 36.87 48.06
C VAL A 231 7.04 37.42 49.24
#